data_AF-X1I2R8-F1
#
_entry.id   AF-X1I2R8-F1
#
_cell.length_a   1.000
_cell.length_b   1.000
_cell.length_c   1.000
_cell.angle_alpha   90.00
_cell.angle_beta   90.00
_cell.angle_gamma   90.00
#
_symmetry.space_group_name_H-M   'P 1'
#
loop_
_entity.id
_entity.type
_entity.pdbx_description
1 polymer ?
#
loop_
_entity_poly.entity_id
_entity_poly.type
_entity_poly.pdbx_seq_one_letter_code
_entity_poly.pdbx_strand_id
1 'polypeptide(L)'
;SEKFNLTEEGIKEILKSREAVQIVSLDQEHRKYSSDSYPKIEKIKSKNYETFKLPIEDIITLKTAYSKLKKLQRKVIYYIFEKDLTQTKIARKLGISQRQVSRIKGSALKELKEDIERD
;
A
#
# COMPACT_ATOMS: atom_id res chain seq x y z
N SER A 1 -13.63 -18.71 -5.49
CA SER A 1 -12.60 -17.77 -6.02
C SER A 1 -13.15 -16.79 -7.05
N GLU A 2 -14.18 -17.14 -7.83
CA GLU A 2 -14.68 -16.29 -8.95
C GLU A 2 -15.10 -14.89 -8.50
N LYS A 3 -15.74 -14.77 -7.33
CA LYS A 3 -16.23 -13.49 -6.81
C LYS A 3 -15.12 -12.47 -6.47
N PHE A 4 -13.90 -12.91 -6.21
CA PHE A 4 -12.79 -12.06 -5.75
C PHE A 4 -11.67 -11.89 -6.80
N ASN A 5 -11.81 -12.50 -7.98
CA ASN A 5 -10.80 -12.50 -9.05
C ASN A 5 -9.37 -12.82 -8.55
N LEU A 6 -9.24 -13.76 -7.60
CA LEU A 6 -7.98 -14.13 -6.95
C LEU A 6 -7.68 -15.62 -7.15
N THR A 7 -6.39 -15.96 -7.29
CA THR A 7 -5.95 -17.37 -7.33
C THR A 7 -6.26 -18.08 -6.01
N GLU A 8 -6.38 -19.41 -6.03
CA GLU A 8 -6.63 -20.17 -4.79
C GLU A 8 -5.47 -20.03 -3.81
N GLU A 9 -4.24 -19.96 -4.33
CA GLU A 9 -3.05 -19.65 -3.55
C GLU A 9 -3.12 -18.25 -2.94
N GLY A 10 -3.53 -17.23 -3.71
CA GLY A 10 -3.70 -15.87 -3.20
C GLY A 10 -4.75 -15.76 -2.09
N ILE A 11 -5.85 -16.52 -2.18
CA ILE A 11 -6.85 -16.59 -1.11
C ILE A 11 -6.25 -17.21 0.16
N LYS A 12 -5.49 -18.31 0.04
CA LYS A 12 -4.82 -18.93 1.19
C LYS A 12 -3.84 -17.97 1.87
N GLU A 13 -3.07 -17.21 1.10
CA GLU A 13 -2.12 -16.25 1.63
C GLU A 13 -2.81 -15.07 2.34
N ILE A 14 -3.92 -14.55 1.80
CA ILE A 14 -4.72 -13.54 2.50
C ILE A 14 -5.28 -14.08 3.82
N LEU A 15 -5.74 -15.33 3.85
CA LEU A 15 -6.27 -15.97 5.07
C LEU A 15 -5.23 -16.12 6.18
N LYS A 16 -3.95 -16.40 5.84
CA LYS A 16 -2.84 -16.39 6.82
C LYS A 16 -2.75 -15.05 7.55
N SER A 17 -2.98 -13.94 6.85
CA SER A 17 -3.00 -12.60 7.48
C SER A 17 -4.07 -12.49 8.57
N ARG A 18 -5.27 -13.05 8.31
CA ARG A 18 -6.39 -13.03 9.27
C ARG A 18 -6.07 -13.87 10.49
N GLU A 19 -5.54 -15.06 10.29
CA GLU A 19 -5.16 -15.98 11.37
C GLU A 19 -4.03 -15.41 12.23
N ALA A 20 -3.00 -14.83 11.61
CA ALA A 20 -1.92 -14.15 12.33
C ALA A 20 -2.44 -13.01 13.23
N VAL A 21 -3.37 -12.18 12.76
CA VAL A 21 -3.98 -11.10 13.57
C VAL A 21 -4.80 -11.65 14.73
N GLN A 22 -5.54 -12.74 14.52
CA GLN A 22 -6.36 -13.38 15.56
C GLN A 22 -5.51 -14.06 16.64
N ILE A 23 -4.39 -14.69 16.25
CA ILE A 23 -3.46 -15.37 17.16
C ILE A 23 -2.64 -14.36 17.98
N VAL A 24 -2.26 -13.20 17.40
CA VAL A 24 -1.52 -12.13 18.10
C VAL A 24 -2.31 -11.57 19.30
N SER A 25 -3.63 -11.76 19.36
CA SER A 25 -4.47 -11.30 20.47
C SER A 25 -4.60 -12.27 21.65
N LEU A 26 -4.14 -13.53 21.53
CA LEU A 26 -4.46 -14.59 22.50
C LEU A 26 -3.27 -15.26 23.20
N ASP A 27 -2.03 -15.16 22.69
CA ASP A 27 -0.86 -15.65 23.41
C ASP A 27 0.44 -14.98 22.92
N GLN A 28 1.19 -14.31 23.81
CA GLN A 28 2.43 -13.61 23.46
C GLN A 28 3.68 -14.48 23.57
N GLU A 29 3.65 -15.62 24.27
CA GLU A 29 4.88 -16.29 24.72
C GLU A 29 5.35 -17.49 23.88
N HIS A 30 4.57 -17.98 22.91
CA HIS A 30 5.00 -19.06 22.01
C HIS A 30 5.31 -18.56 20.59
N ARG A 31 6.40 -17.80 20.44
CA ARG A 31 6.84 -17.26 19.15
C ARG A 31 8.20 -17.78 18.70
N LYS A 32 8.30 -19.08 18.43
CA LYS A 32 9.23 -19.56 17.39
C LYS A 32 8.47 -19.62 16.08
N TYR A 33 8.22 -18.46 15.47
CA TYR A 33 7.43 -18.39 14.24
C TYR A 33 8.23 -18.90 13.04
N SER A 34 7.72 -19.98 12.46
CA SER A 34 8.06 -20.40 11.10
C SER A 34 7.69 -19.28 10.13
N SER A 35 8.51 -19.03 9.11
CA SER A 35 8.28 -18.02 8.06
C SER A 35 6.93 -18.19 7.33
N ASP A 36 6.24 -19.31 7.53
CA ASP A 36 5.01 -19.66 6.83
C ASP A 36 3.72 -19.08 7.45
N SER A 37 3.80 -18.46 8.64
CA SER A 37 2.65 -17.83 9.31
C SER A 37 2.29 -16.44 8.79
N TYR A 38 3.17 -15.80 8.01
CA TYR A 38 2.90 -14.48 7.42
C TYR A 38 2.52 -14.62 5.94
N PRO A 39 1.63 -13.74 5.44
CA PRO A 39 1.25 -13.73 4.02
C PRO A 39 2.46 -13.39 3.13
N LYS A 40 2.63 -14.16 2.06
CA LYS A 40 3.60 -13.85 1.00
C LYS A 40 2.89 -13.05 -0.10
N ILE A 41 3.17 -11.74 -0.16
CA ILE A 41 2.52 -10.82 -1.09
C ILE A 41 2.72 -11.27 -2.55
N GLU A 42 3.90 -11.79 -2.88
CA GLU A 42 4.25 -12.34 -4.21
C GLU A 42 3.29 -13.42 -4.72
N LYS A 43 2.63 -14.14 -3.81
CA LYS A 43 1.70 -15.24 -4.12
C LYS A 43 0.24 -14.78 -4.22
N ILE A 44 -0.04 -13.54 -3.86
CA ILE A 44 -1.36 -12.94 -4.05
C ILE A 44 -1.42 -12.41 -5.47
N LYS A 45 -2.13 -13.11 -6.35
CA LYS A 45 -2.26 -12.76 -7.77
C LYS A 45 -3.70 -12.80 -8.24
N SER A 46 -4.04 -11.90 -9.15
CA SER A 46 -5.35 -11.89 -9.80
C SER A 46 -5.49 -13.09 -10.75
N LYS A 47 -6.69 -13.65 -10.88
CA LYS A 47 -6.95 -14.77 -11.81
C LYS A 47 -6.98 -14.30 -13.26
N ASN A 48 -7.67 -13.19 -13.52
CA ASN A 48 -7.78 -12.57 -14.82
C ASN A 48 -7.47 -11.08 -14.70
N TYR A 49 -6.79 -10.51 -15.70
CA TYR A 49 -6.66 -9.05 -15.79
C TYR A 49 -7.95 -8.47 -16.38
N GLU A 50 -8.62 -7.61 -15.62
CA GLU A 50 -9.83 -6.92 -16.06
C GLU A 50 -9.48 -5.52 -16.57
N THR A 51 -9.96 -5.17 -17.77
CA THR A 51 -9.75 -3.83 -18.33
C THR A 51 -10.33 -2.74 -17.41
N PHE A 52 -9.59 -1.65 -17.22
CA PHE A 52 -9.94 -0.54 -16.33
C PHE A 52 -10.05 -0.87 -14.84
N LYS A 53 -9.61 -2.06 -14.40
CA LYS A 53 -9.46 -2.37 -12.98
C LYS A 53 -8.02 -2.64 -12.64
N LEU A 54 -7.53 -1.99 -11.59
CA LEU A 54 -6.22 -2.26 -11.06
C LEU A 54 -6.25 -3.63 -10.35
N PRO A 55 -5.34 -4.57 -10.68
CA PRO A 55 -5.20 -5.84 -10.00
C PRO A 55 -5.01 -5.66 -8.49
N ILE A 56 -5.45 -6.64 -7.70
CA ILE A 56 -5.39 -6.53 -6.24
C ILE A 56 -3.95 -6.56 -5.73
N GLU A 57 -3.06 -7.29 -6.39
CA GLU A 57 -1.62 -7.27 -6.14
C GLU A 57 -1.05 -5.86 -6.26
N ASP A 58 -1.36 -5.14 -7.33
CA ASP A 58 -0.87 -3.77 -7.56
C ASP A 58 -1.45 -2.80 -6.53
N ILE A 59 -2.70 -3.00 -6.10
CA ILE A 59 -3.30 -2.24 -5.00
C ILE A 59 -2.55 -2.49 -3.69
N ILE A 60 -2.18 -3.74 -3.40
CA ILE A 60 -1.42 -4.11 -2.19
C ILE A 60 -0.02 -3.49 -2.24
N THR A 61 0.68 -3.61 -3.36
CA THR A 61 2.01 -3.01 -3.57
C THR A 61 1.95 -1.50 -3.43
N LEU A 62 0.99 -0.83 -4.07
CA LEU A 62 0.83 0.62 -3.97
C LEU A 62 0.52 1.06 -2.53
N LYS A 63 -0.37 0.36 -1.82
CA LYS A 63 -0.68 0.67 -0.41
C LYS A 63 0.53 0.48 0.49
N THR A 64 1.31 -0.57 0.25
CA THR A 64 2.52 -0.87 1.00
C THR A 64 3.57 0.22 0.78
N ALA A 65 3.87 0.58 -0.47
CA ALA A 65 4.75 1.70 -0.82
C ALA A 65 4.25 3.02 -0.22
N TYR A 66 2.96 3.32 -0.34
CA TYR A 66 2.36 4.53 0.22
C TYR A 66 2.50 4.61 1.74
N SER A 67 2.48 3.47 2.45
CA SER A 67 2.64 3.44 3.90
C SER A 67 4.05 3.84 4.38
N LYS A 68 5.08 3.59 3.55
CA LYS A 68 6.49 3.91 3.82
C LYS A 68 6.79 5.40 3.72
N LEU A 69 6.02 6.14 2.91
CA LEU A 69 6.17 7.59 2.76
C LEU A 69 6.11 8.34 4.09
N LYS A 70 6.94 9.39 4.23
CA LYS A 70 6.91 10.29 5.37
C LYS A 70 5.52 10.94 5.51
N LYS A 71 5.13 11.27 6.74
CA LYS A 71 3.80 11.84 7.06
C LYS A 71 3.44 13.06 6.20
N LEU A 72 4.42 13.94 5.91
CA LEU A 72 4.21 15.11 5.08
C LEU A 72 4.02 14.75 3.59
N GLN A 73 4.80 13.81 3.06
CA GLN A 73 4.65 13.30 1.70
C GLN A 73 3.28 12.66 1.51
N ARG A 74 2.83 11.79 2.44
CA ARG A 74 1.48 11.20 2.42
C ARG A 74 0.39 12.26 2.36
N LYS A 75 0.46 13.29 3.20
CA LYS A 75 -0.50 14.41 3.19
C LYS A 75 -0.52 15.13 1.84
N VAL A 76 0.64 15.42 1.26
CA VAL A 76 0.73 16.09 -0.06
C VAL A 76 0.13 15.22 -1.16
N ILE A 77 0.47 13.93 -1.21
CA ILE A 77 -0.08 12.98 -2.19
C ILE A 77 -1.60 12.84 -2.01
N TYR A 78 -2.08 12.67 -0.78
CA TYR A 78 -3.51 12.63 -0.47
C TYR A 78 -4.23 13.88 -0.99
N TYR A 79 -3.71 15.06 -0.70
CA TYR A 79 -4.37 16.28 -1.17
C TYR A 79 -4.38 16.44 -2.69
N ILE A 80 -3.37 15.93 -3.39
CA ILE A 80 -3.29 16.01 -4.85
C ILE A 80 -4.26 15.02 -5.49
N PHE A 81 -4.17 13.74 -5.13
CA PHE A 81 -4.82 12.65 -5.87
C PHE A 81 -6.20 12.25 -5.33
N GLU A 82 -6.47 12.49 -4.05
CA GLU A 82 -7.76 12.15 -3.42
C GLU A 82 -8.66 13.38 -3.23
N LYS A 83 -8.07 14.58 -3.13
CA LYS A 83 -8.80 15.84 -2.89
C LYS A 83 -8.69 16.85 -4.02
N ASP A 84 -8.01 16.51 -5.11
CA ASP A 84 -7.83 17.36 -6.29
C ASP A 84 -7.40 18.81 -5.97
N LEU A 85 -6.58 18.97 -4.92
CA LEU A 85 -6.09 20.29 -4.52
C LEU A 85 -4.88 20.67 -5.35
N THR A 86 -4.88 21.91 -5.84
CA THR A 86 -3.70 22.49 -6.49
C THR A 86 -2.57 22.67 -5.48
N GLN A 87 -1.32 22.67 -5.97
CA GLN A 87 -0.15 22.85 -5.11
C GLN A 87 -0.19 24.17 -4.31
N THR A 88 -0.77 25.22 -4.89
CA THR A 88 -0.97 26.51 -4.20
C THR A 88 -1.98 26.41 -3.06
N LYS A 89 -3.09 25.67 -3.23
CA LYS A 89 -4.06 25.41 -2.15
C LYS A 89 -3.42 24.58 -1.04
N ILE A 90 -2.62 23.57 -1.41
CA ILE A 90 -1.88 22.72 -0.46
C ILE A 90 -0.86 23.55 0.32
N ALA A 91 -0.12 24.42 -0.37
CA ALA A 91 0.87 25.32 0.24
C ALA A 91 0.26 26.18 1.34
N ARG A 92 -0.87 26.84 1.05
CA ARG A 92 -1.65 27.61 2.02
C ARG A 92 -2.12 26.74 3.20
N LYS A 93 -2.64 25.54 2.91
CA LYS A 93 -3.16 24.60 3.93
C LYS A 93 -2.06 24.05 4.85
N LEU A 94 -0.85 23.90 4.34
CA LEU A 94 0.29 23.33 5.06
C LEU A 94 1.24 24.39 5.64
N GLY A 95 1.00 25.69 5.40
CA GLY A 95 1.87 26.77 5.88
C GLY A 95 3.27 26.76 5.26
N ILE A 96 3.41 26.25 4.04
CA ILE A 96 4.69 26.14 3.33
C ILE A 96 4.60 26.76 1.95
N SER A 97 5.74 26.99 1.28
CA SER A 97 5.76 27.52 -0.09
C SER A 97 5.28 26.49 -1.11
N GLN A 98 4.70 26.97 -2.22
CA GLN A 98 4.35 26.09 -3.35
C GLN A 98 5.57 25.35 -3.90
N ARG A 99 6.76 25.97 -3.91
CA ARG A 99 8.01 25.31 -4.32
C ARG A 99 8.37 24.14 -3.40
N GLN A 100 8.15 24.26 -2.09
CA GLN A 100 8.31 23.15 -1.15
C GLN A 100 7.30 22.04 -1.42
N VAL A 101 6.03 22.36 -1.67
CA VAL A 101 5.02 21.35 -2.06
C VAL A 101 5.45 20.61 -3.33
N SER A 102 5.95 21.32 -4.35
CA SER A 102 6.45 20.72 -5.59
C SER A 102 7.59 19.73 -5.33
N ARG A 103 8.55 20.10 -4.48
CA ARG A 103 9.67 19.22 -4.10
C ARG A 103 9.20 18.00 -3.32
N ILE A 104 8.27 18.20 -2.37
CA ILE A 104 7.68 17.09 -1.60
C ILE A 104 6.96 16.14 -2.54
N LYS A 105 6.11 16.64 -3.45
CA LYS A 105 5.45 15.82 -4.49
C LYS A 105 6.47 15.03 -5.29
N GLY A 106 7.50 15.68 -5.82
CA GLY A 106 8.54 15.03 -6.62
C GLY A 106 9.26 13.91 -5.86
N SER A 107 9.68 14.18 -4.62
CA SER A 107 10.34 13.17 -3.77
C SER A 107 9.41 12.01 -3.43
N ALA A 108 8.14 12.27 -3.12
CA ALA A 108 7.17 11.24 -2.80
C ALA A 108 6.88 10.33 -4.00
N LEU A 109 6.73 10.90 -5.21
CA LEU A 109 6.52 10.13 -6.42
C LEU A 109 7.74 9.29 -6.79
N LYS A 110 8.95 9.82 -6.57
CA LYS A 110 10.19 9.07 -6.76
C LYS A 110 10.27 7.88 -5.81
N GLU A 111 9.98 8.10 -4.53
CA GLU A 111 9.99 7.05 -3.50
C GLU A 111 8.93 5.97 -3.78
N LEU A 112 7.71 6.36 -4.17
CA LEU A 112 6.69 5.41 -4.60
C LEU A 112 7.16 4.58 -5.81
N LYS A 113 7.77 5.21 -6.80
CA LYS A 113 8.29 4.51 -7.99
C LYS A 113 9.37 3.50 -7.60
N GLU A 114 10.36 3.94 -6.81
CA GLU A 114 11.45 3.07 -6.36
C GLU A 114 10.97 1.91 -5.48
N ASP A 115 9.97 2.12 -4.63
CA ASP A 115 9.39 1.04 -3.82
C ASP A 115 8.60 0.04 -4.67
N ILE A 116 7.85 0.52 -5.67
CA ILE A 116 7.06 -0.35 -6.56
C ILE A 116 7.96 -1.15 -7.51
N GLU A 117 9.06 -0.56 -8.00
CA GLU A 117 10.03 -1.24 -8.89
C GLU A 117 10.95 -2.23 -8.15
N ARG A 118 10.98 -2.19 -6.82
CA ARG A 118 11.77 -3.12 -5.98
C ARG A 118 11.02 -4.40 -5.60
N ASP A 119 9.70 -4.40 -5.71
CA ASP A 119 8.84 -5.58 -5.55
C ASP A 119 8.70 -6.33 -6.89
#